data_AF-A0A150QQ12-F1
#
_entry.id   AF-A0A150QQ12-F1
#
_cell.length_a   1.000
_cell.length_b   1.000
_cell.length_c   1.000
_cell.angle_alpha   90.00
_cell.angle_beta   90.00
_cell.angle_gamma   90.00
#
_symmetry.space_group_name_H-M   'P 1'
#
loop_
_entity.id
_entity.type
_entity.pdbx_description
1 polymer ?
#
loop_
_entity_poly.entity_id
_entity_poly.type
_entity_poly.pdbx_seq_one_letter_code
_entity_poly.pdbx_strand_id
1 'polypeptide(L)'
;MMQIIHDVAPGASLSFYTAFVSVADFADGIVALARDGADVIVDDIIYPAEPMFEDGIVADAVDEVVKKGVAYFSSAGNQARQSYQSEFRDSRRRGPLGGRRHDFQPGPGVDDLQRVSASAGSTTIVALNWDQPSLSANGVRGSRSDMDLIFHDTNGEPLEECNLDDVQEVCQMAGIADNVGGDAVDVAMAINRSAENRRIQLGLELIAGPAPGLVKYVWFEVAGTFSVEEFDTRSSTIFGHPNAAGAEAVGAAAWFQTEEWGSPLEPACRPACLNFLSSAGGTPVLFGDRGERLSFPHLRLKPGVTGPDGGNTTFFLADLAVPIPGTDEPDGFPNFFGTSASAPHVAAVAALMIDRRARDIARRFSSDRLAPFEIYGALRLTADDVRLRNFEGDIGPQRVPGALGFDFDSGFGFVDAARAVRAVSR
;
A
#
# COMPACT_ATOMS: atom_id res chain seq x y z
N MET A 1 5.54 14.59 6.43
CA MET A 1 4.90 15.08 5.19
C MET A 1 5.02 16.60 4.97
N MET A 2 4.50 17.46 5.85
CA MET A 2 4.47 18.92 5.58
C MET A 2 5.86 19.57 5.40
N GLN A 3 6.89 19.11 6.11
CA GLN A 3 8.27 19.59 5.91
C GLN A 3 8.76 19.30 4.49
N ILE A 4 8.59 18.06 4.00
CA ILE A 4 8.89 17.67 2.62
C ILE A 4 8.16 18.57 1.60
N ILE A 5 6.86 18.83 1.82
CA ILE A 5 6.08 19.68 0.91
C ILE A 5 6.64 21.11 0.92
N HIS A 6 6.99 21.63 2.10
CA HIS A 6 7.59 22.96 2.22
C HIS A 6 8.97 23.04 1.55
N ASP A 7 9.79 22.00 1.65
CA ASP A 7 11.14 21.99 1.05
C ASP A 7 11.08 21.98 -0.48
N VAL A 8 10.14 21.23 -1.07
CA VAL A 8 9.98 21.15 -2.53
C VAL A 8 9.16 22.34 -3.06
N ALA A 9 8.10 22.75 -2.38
CA ALA A 9 7.16 23.79 -2.79
C ALA A 9 6.90 24.82 -1.66
N PRO A 10 7.89 25.66 -1.30
CA PRO A 10 7.81 26.53 -0.12
C PRO A 10 6.73 27.61 -0.18
N GLY A 11 6.22 27.92 -1.38
CA GLY A 11 5.12 28.85 -1.58
C GLY A 11 3.72 28.24 -1.43
N ALA A 12 3.61 26.91 -1.27
CA ALA A 12 2.33 26.25 -1.06
C ALA A 12 1.77 26.56 0.33
N SER A 13 0.47 26.86 0.39
CA SER A 13 -0.25 26.91 1.66
C SER A 13 -0.52 25.48 2.14
N LEU A 14 -0.46 25.25 3.45
CA LEU A 14 -0.54 23.91 4.04
C LEU A 14 -1.75 23.83 4.99
N SER A 15 -2.60 22.81 4.77
CA SER A 15 -3.71 22.44 5.66
C SER A 15 -3.52 21.00 6.13
N PHE A 16 -3.95 20.69 7.36
CA PHE A 16 -3.83 19.37 7.97
C PHE A 16 -5.19 18.85 8.41
N TYR A 17 -5.44 17.57 8.17
CA TYR A 17 -6.52 16.80 8.77
C TYR A 17 -5.97 15.43 9.14
N THR A 18 -6.33 14.92 10.31
CA THR A 18 -5.83 13.60 10.77
C THR A 18 -6.59 12.47 10.09
N ALA A 19 -5.90 11.44 9.64
CA ALA A 19 -6.50 10.24 9.08
C ALA A 19 -6.66 9.11 10.11
N PHE A 20 -6.42 9.36 11.41
CA PHE A 20 -6.30 8.28 12.42
C PHE A 20 -7.56 8.02 13.25
N VAL A 21 -8.59 8.86 13.21
CA VAL A 21 -9.74 8.70 14.11
C VAL A 21 -10.59 7.50 13.70
N SER A 22 -10.94 7.39 12.42
CA SER A 22 -11.68 6.26 11.84
C SER A 22 -11.66 6.33 10.32
N VAL A 23 -12.01 5.22 9.65
CA VAL A 23 -12.19 5.18 8.19
C VAL A 23 -13.19 6.24 7.71
N ALA A 24 -14.29 6.45 8.45
CA ALA A 24 -15.29 7.46 8.12
C ALA A 24 -14.75 8.89 8.30
N ASP A 25 -14.05 9.17 9.40
CA ASP A 25 -13.42 10.48 9.64
C ASP A 25 -12.33 10.79 8.63
N PHE A 26 -11.59 9.77 8.16
CA PHE A 26 -10.61 9.95 7.08
C PHE A 26 -11.30 10.39 5.78
N ALA A 27 -12.38 9.71 5.37
CA ALA A 27 -13.17 10.10 4.21
C ALA A 27 -13.74 11.54 4.34
N ASP A 28 -14.30 11.88 5.51
CA ASP A 28 -14.77 13.23 5.80
C ASP A 28 -13.64 14.27 5.75
N GLY A 29 -12.45 13.93 6.24
CA GLY A 29 -11.25 14.75 6.22
C GLY A 29 -10.78 15.10 4.81
N ILE A 30 -10.81 14.15 3.88
CA ILE A 30 -10.49 14.38 2.46
C ILE A 30 -11.44 15.42 1.88
N VAL A 31 -12.74 15.29 2.12
CA VAL A 31 -13.75 16.24 1.66
C VAL A 31 -13.60 17.60 2.35
N ALA A 32 -13.25 17.62 3.65
CA ALA A 32 -13.01 18.83 4.42
C ALA A 32 -11.82 19.63 3.88
N LEU A 33 -10.68 18.98 3.58
CA LEU A 33 -9.51 19.61 2.98
C LEU A 33 -9.83 20.20 1.60
N ALA A 34 -10.59 19.49 0.77
CA ALA A 34 -11.03 20.02 -0.52
C ALA A 34 -11.95 21.25 -0.35
N ARG A 35 -12.85 21.25 0.65
CA ARG A 35 -13.70 22.40 0.98
C ARG A 35 -12.91 23.59 1.56
N ASP A 36 -11.81 23.34 2.24
CA ASP A 36 -10.86 24.35 2.72
C ASP A 36 -10.05 25.00 1.58
N GLY A 37 -10.17 24.47 0.36
CA GLY A 37 -9.57 25.04 -0.86
C GLY A 37 -8.26 24.37 -1.28
N ALA A 38 -7.98 23.15 -0.80
CA ALA A 38 -6.84 22.38 -1.27
C ALA A 38 -6.92 22.13 -2.79
N ASP A 39 -5.84 22.45 -3.52
CA ASP A 39 -5.67 22.05 -4.92
C ASP A 39 -5.03 20.64 -5.04
N VAL A 40 -4.27 20.24 -4.01
CA VAL A 40 -3.60 18.94 -3.90
C VAL A 40 -3.81 18.41 -2.48
N ILE A 41 -4.24 17.16 -2.36
CA ILE A 41 -4.33 16.40 -1.12
C ILE A 41 -3.35 15.23 -1.20
N VAL A 42 -2.68 14.93 -0.08
CA VAL A 42 -1.79 13.78 0.02
C VAL A 42 -1.93 13.12 1.39
N ASP A 43 -1.97 11.79 1.41
CA ASP A 43 -1.98 10.98 2.62
C ASP A 43 -0.82 9.96 2.63
N ASP A 44 -0.57 9.38 3.80
CA ASP A 44 0.41 8.32 4.03
C ASP A 44 -0.10 7.16 4.89
N ILE A 45 -1.42 6.91 4.87
CA ILE A 45 -2.10 5.98 5.79
C ILE A 45 -2.85 4.90 5.01
N ILE A 46 -2.91 3.69 5.56
CA ILE A 46 -3.80 2.62 5.08
C ILE A 46 -4.51 2.01 6.27
N TYR A 47 -5.81 1.73 6.11
CA TYR A 47 -6.55 0.92 7.06
C TYR A 47 -6.53 -0.55 6.60
N PRO A 48 -6.02 -1.50 7.41
CA PRO A 48 -5.97 -2.91 7.01
C PRO A 48 -7.34 -3.50 6.60
N ALA A 49 -8.42 -2.97 7.16
CA ALA A 49 -9.78 -3.42 6.90
C ALA A 49 -10.44 -2.77 5.66
N GLU A 50 -9.74 -1.94 4.88
CA GLU A 50 -10.30 -1.42 3.63
C GLU A 50 -10.58 -2.56 2.63
N PRO A 51 -11.71 -2.52 1.88
CA PRO A 51 -12.04 -3.56 0.94
C PRO A 51 -10.97 -3.70 -0.15
N MET A 52 -10.54 -4.93 -0.43
CA MET A 52 -9.54 -5.19 -1.48
C MET A 52 -10.14 -5.24 -2.89
N PHE A 53 -11.41 -5.64 -3.00
CA PHE A 53 -12.08 -5.94 -4.27
C PHE A 53 -13.24 -5.01 -4.60
N GLU A 54 -13.47 -3.97 -3.81
CA GLU A 54 -14.51 -2.96 -3.97
C GLU A 54 -13.93 -1.60 -3.57
N ASP A 55 -14.43 -0.51 -4.12
CA ASP A 55 -14.07 0.82 -3.61
C ASP A 55 -14.80 1.04 -2.28
N GLY A 56 -14.04 1.32 -1.21
CA GLY A 56 -14.59 1.72 0.08
C GLY A 56 -14.84 3.23 0.15
N ILE A 57 -15.47 3.68 1.23
CA ILE A 57 -15.87 5.09 1.43
C ILE A 57 -14.70 6.10 1.33
N VAL A 58 -13.48 5.70 1.65
CA VAL A 58 -12.28 6.55 1.47
C VAL A 58 -11.93 6.68 -0.01
N ALA A 59 -11.95 5.58 -0.76
CA ALA A 59 -11.75 5.60 -2.22
C ALA A 59 -12.83 6.44 -2.92
N ASP A 60 -14.08 6.35 -2.47
CA ASP A 60 -15.17 7.19 -2.97
C ASP A 60 -14.94 8.68 -2.69
N ALA A 61 -14.48 9.03 -1.49
CA ALA A 61 -14.13 10.41 -1.14
C ALA A 61 -12.97 10.95 -2.00
N VAL A 62 -11.96 10.13 -2.28
CA VAL A 62 -10.87 10.45 -3.21
C VAL A 62 -11.43 10.74 -4.60
N ASP A 63 -12.23 9.84 -5.14
CA ASP A 63 -12.82 9.99 -6.47
C ASP A 63 -13.76 11.21 -6.54
N GLU A 64 -14.46 11.54 -5.46
CA GLU A 64 -15.30 12.74 -5.35
C GLU A 64 -14.47 14.02 -5.47
N VAL A 65 -13.39 14.17 -4.71
CA VAL A 65 -12.58 15.41 -4.74
C VAL A 65 -11.79 15.54 -6.04
N VAL A 66 -11.35 14.43 -6.62
CA VAL A 66 -10.68 14.41 -7.93
C VAL A 66 -11.64 14.84 -9.05
N LYS A 67 -12.89 14.39 -9.02
CA LYS A 67 -13.94 14.88 -9.94
C LYS A 67 -14.20 16.39 -9.80
N LYS A 68 -13.91 16.98 -8.64
CA LYS A 68 -13.99 18.42 -8.37
C LYS A 68 -12.72 19.20 -8.72
N GLY A 69 -11.70 18.52 -9.24
CA GLY A 69 -10.45 19.14 -9.71
C GLY A 69 -9.32 19.18 -8.69
N VAL A 70 -9.45 18.50 -7.54
CA VAL A 70 -8.39 18.40 -6.53
C VAL A 70 -7.53 17.18 -6.84
N ALA A 71 -6.23 17.34 -7.03
CA ALA A 71 -5.34 16.20 -7.22
C ALA A 71 -5.16 15.44 -5.89
N TYR A 72 -5.19 14.11 -5.92
CA TYR A 72 -5.06 13.27 -4.74
C TYR A 72 -3.91 12.29 -4.92
N PHE A 73 -2.94 12.33 -4.00
CA PHE A 73 -1.81 11.44 -3.95
C PHE A 73 -1.91 10.57 -2.69
N SER A 74 -1.49 9.32 -2.79
CA SER A 74 -1.42 8.44 -1.63
C SER A 74 -0.11 7.67 -1.64
N SER A 75 0.39 7.34 -0.47
CA SER A 75 1.47 6.36 -0.36
C SER A 75 1.01 5.02 -0.96
N ALA A 76 1.84 4.36 -1.77
CA ALA A 76 1.47 3.04 -2.29
C ALA A 76 1.42 1.96 -1.18
N GLY A 77 2.06 2.20 -0.04
CA GLY A 77 2.25 1.23 1.03
C GLY A 77 3.66 0.63 1.03
N ASN A 78 4.02 0.02 2.17
CA ASN A 78 5.35 -0.51 2.45
C ASN A 78 5.34 -2.05 2.56
N GLN A 79 4.40 -2.69 1.88
CA GLN A 79 4.15 -4.13 1.98
C GLN A 79 4.80 -4.90 0.83
N ALA A 80 5.59 -4.27 -0.04
CA ALA A 80 6.25 -4.94 -1.16
C ALA A 80 5.32 -5.90 -1.93
N ARG A 81 5.54 -7.21 -1.80
CA ARG A 81 4.67 -8.29 -2.28
C ARG A 81 4.28 -9.24 -1.14
N GLN A 82 4.15 -8.71 0.07
CA GLN A 82 3.71 -9.37 1.30
C GLN A 82 2.22 -9.72 1.22
N SER A 83 1.87 -10.61 0.29
CA SER A 83 0.50 -11.08 0.12
C SER A 83 0.40 -12.50 -0.44
N TYR A 84 -0.74 -13.11 -0.13
CA TYR A 84 -1.21 -14.34 -0.75
C TYR A 84 -2.48 -14.06 -1.54
N GLN A 85 -2.65 -14.71 -2.69
CA GLN A 85 -3.89 -14.68 -3.45
C GLN A 85 -4.09 -15.98 -4.22
N SER A 86 -5.26 -16.62 -4.06
CA SER A 86 -5.60 -17.79 -4.86
C SER A 86 -7.12 -18.04 -4.92
N GLU A 87 -7.56 -18.89 -5.83
CA GLU A 87 -8.94 -19.40 -5.79
C GLU A 87 -9.20 -20.13 -4.47
N PHE A 88 -10.39 -20.03 -3.86
CA PHE A 88 -10.65 -20.89 -2.70
C PHE A 88 -10.70 -22.36 -3.11
N ARG A 89 -9.84 -23.19 -2.51
CA ARG A 89 -9.84 -24.64 -2.66
C ARG A 89 -10.29 -25.29 -1.37
N ASP A 90 -11.33 -26.13 -1.44
CA ASP A 90 -11.82 -26.89 -0.28
C ASP A 90 -10.88 -28.08 -0.01
N SER A 91 -10.15 -28.03 1.10
CA SER A 91 -9.28 -29.12 1.58
C SER A 91 -10.03 -30.41 1.93
N ARG A 92 -11.37 -30.35 2.04
CA ARG A 92 -12.26 -31.39 2.60
C ARG A 92 -11.98 -31.70 4.07
N ARG A 93 -11.18 -30.87 4.74
CA ARG A 93 -10.90 -30.92 6.17
C ARG A 93 -11.69 -29.83 6.87
N ARG A 94 -11.97 -30.07 8.15
CA ARG A 94 -12.55 -29.07 9.03
C ARG A 94 -11.47 -28.55 9.96
N GLY A 95 -11.49 -27.26 10.22
CA GLY A 95 -10.61 -26.67 11.21
C GLY A 95 -11.27 -26.58 12.59
N PRO A 96 -10.54 -26.03 13.58
CA PRO A 96 -11.00 -25.86 14.95
C PRO A 96 -12.32 -25.10 15.10
N LEU A 97 -12.64 -24.17 14.19
CA LEU A 97 -13.91 -23.42 14.24
C LEU A 97 -15.06 -24.17 13.56
N GLY A 98 -14.76 -25.35 12.99
CA GLY A 98 -15.73 -26.21 12.32
C GLY A 98 -15.99 -25.85 10.86
N GLY A 99 -15.32 -24.82 10.32
CA GLY A 99 -15.39 -24.42 8.92
C GLY A 99 -14.63 -25.35 8.00
N ARG A 100 -14.84 -25.19 6.68
CA ARG A 100 -14.05 -25.91 5.66
C ARG A 100 -12.72 -25.19 5.47
N ARG A 101 -11.60 -25.90 5.62
CA ARG A 101 -10.30 -25.27 5.46
C ARG A 101 -9.93 -25.05 3.99
N HIS A 102 -9.28 -23.92 3.74
CA HIS A 102 -8.62 -23.64 2.48
C HIS A 102 -7.39 -24.55 2.29
N ASP A 103 -7.25 -25.13 1.10
CA ASP A 103 -6.04 -25.84 0.68
C ASP A 103 -5.08 -24.88 -0.04
N PHE A 104 -3.95 -24.56 0.57
CA PHE A 104 -2.93 -23.69 -0.01
C PHE A 104 -2.14 -24.35 -1.14
N GLN A 105 -2.12 -25.68 -1.20
CA GLN A 105 -1.41 -26.40 -2.25
C GLN A 105 -2.22 -26.37 -3.56
N PRO A 106 -1.65 -25.90 -4.69
CA PRO A 106 -2.36 -25.89 -5.99
C PRO A 106 -2.33 -27.25 -6.71
N GLY A 107 -1.57 -28.22 -6.18
CA GLY A 107 -1.39 -29.55 -6.74
C GLY A 107 -2.40 -30.58 -6.24
N PRO A 108 -2.15 -31.89 -6.47
CA PRO A 108 -3.05 -32.96 -6.01
C PRO A 108 -2.93 -33.30 -4.51
N GLY A 109 -1.93 -32.77 -3.82
CA GLY A 109 -1.81 -32.85 -2.36
C GLY A 109 -2.74 -31.86 -1.68
N VAL A 110 -2.87 -31.99 -0.36
CA VAL A 110 -3.66 -31.05 0.47
C VAL A 110 -2.77 -30.52 1.56
N ASP A 111 -2.58 -29.20 1.57
CA ASP A 111 -1.93 -28.47 2.65
C ASP A 111 -2.85 -27.35 3.12
N ASP A 112 -3.51 -27.58 4.26
CA ASP A 112 -4.52 -26.68 4.81
C ASP A 112 -3.99 -25.74 5.89
N LEU A 113 -2.66 -25.69 6.08
CA LEU A 113 -1.98 -24.85 7.05
C LEU A 113 -0.64 -24.33 6.50
N GLN A 114 -0.65 -23.10 5.99
CA GLN A 114 0.53 -22.48 5.39
C GLN A 114 1.58 -22.12 6.45
N ARG A 115 2.80 -22.65 6.31
CA ARG A 115 3.93 -22.30 7.18
C ARG A 115 4.37 -20.86 7.00
N VAL A 116 4.60 -20.21 8.13
CA VAL A 116 5.10 -18.85 8.22
C VAL A 116 6.15 -18.75 9.33
N SER A 117 7.07 -17.81 9.17
CA SER A 117 8.12 -17.49 10.13
C SER A 117 7.88 -16.09 10.71
N ALA A 118 7.83 -15.99 12.04
CA ALA A 118 7.70 -14.76 12.80
C ALA A 118 9.00 -14.50 13.58
N SER A 119 9.67 -13.38 13.32
CA SER A 119 10.94 -13.07 14.00
C SER A 119 10.74 -12.86 15.50
N ALA A 120 11.82 -12.94 16.27
CA ALA A 120 11.82 -12.53 17.68
C ALA A 120 11.23 -11.11 17.83
N GLY A 121 10.35 -10.91 18.82
CA GLY A 121 9.69 -9.64 19.09
C GLY A 121 8.71 -9.16 18.00
N SER A 122 8.33 -10.01 17.04
CA SER A 122 7.46 -9.57 15.93
C SER A 122 6.00 -9.39 16.34
N THR A 123 5.35 -8.42 15.71
CA THR A 123 3.90 -8.19 15.76
C THR A 123 3.43 -7.95 14.33
N THR A 124 2.53 -8.80 13.84
CA THR A 124 2.08 -8.77 12.44
C THR A 124 0.56 -8.79 12.38
N ILE A 125 -0.01 -7.86 11.63
CA ILE A 125 -1.44 -7.82 11.29
C ILE A 125 -1.61 -8.50 9.94
N VAL A 126 -2.62 -9.35 9.78
CA VAL A 126 -2.97 -9.98 8.51
C VAL A 126 -4.42 -9.66 8.19
N ALA A 127 -4.64 -8.96 7.07
CA ALA A 127 -5.96 -8.63 6.57
C ALA A 127 -6.34 -9.62 5.46
N LEU A 128 -7.34 -10.46 5.74
CA LEU A 128 -7.96 -11.38 4.79
C LEU A 128 -9.14 -10.71 4.11
N ASN A 129 -9.27 -10.84 2.80
CA ASN A 129 -10.45 -10.50 2.03
C ASN A 129 -10.78 -11.66 1.08
N TRP A 130 -12.03 -11.75 0.67
CA TRP A 130 -12.48 -12.68 -0.36
C TRP A 130 -13.40 -11.96 -1.35
N ASP A 131 -13.61 -12.53 -2.53
CA ASP A 131 -14.37 -11.88 -3.61
C ASP A 131 -15.89 -11.85 -3.34
N GLN A 132 -16.28 -11.10 -2.34
CA GLN A 132 -17.65 -10.73 -1.98
C GLN A 132 -17.71 -9.24 -1.61
N PRO A 133 -18.89 -8.60 -1.70
CA PRO A 133 -19.01 -7.17 -1.44
C PRO A 133 -18.97 -6.87 0.07
N SER A 134 -18.59 -5.64 0.42
CA SER A 134 -18.54 -5.17 1.80
C SER A 134 -19.67 -4.19 2.10
N LEU A 135 -20.48 -4.46 3.12
CA LEU A 135 -21.63 -3.62 3.46
C LEU A 135 -21.23 -2.17 3.78
N SER A 136 -20.12 -1.96 4.48
CA SER A 136 -19.63 -0.62 4.85
C SER A 136 -19.17 0.19 3.65
N ALA A 137 -18.79 -0.47 2.54
CA ALA A 137 -18.36 0.19 1.30
C ALA A 137 -19.56 0.75 0.53
N ASN A 138 -20.59 -0.08 0.33
CA ASN A 138 -21.68 0.26 -0.61
C ASN A 138 -23.05 0.50 0.05
N GLY A 139 -23.22 0.15 1.33
CA GLY A 139 -24.45 0.33 2.10
C GLY A 139 -25.67 -0.51 1.64
N VAL A 140 -25.48 -1.46 0.73
CA VAL A 140 -26.56 -2.22 0.09
C VAL A 140 -26.36 -3.74 0.20
N ARG A 141 -25.17 -4.25 -0.09
CA ARG A 141 -24.84 -5.69 -0.11
C ARG A 141 -23.59 -5.94 0.70
N GLY A 142 -23.71 -6.82 1.68
CA GLY A 142 -22.57 -7.41 2.38
C GLY A 142 -22.22 -8.80 1.88
N SER A 143 -21.21 -9.38 2.52
CA SER A 143 -20.75 -10.74 2.25
C SER A 143 -21.88 -11.75 2.47
N ARG A 144 -21.92 -12.79 1.64
CA ARG A 144 -22.81 -13.95 1.82
C ARG A 144 -22.12 -15.12 2.52
N SER A 145 -20.80 -15.05 2.68
CA SER A 145 -19.99 -16.03 3.38
C SER A 145 -19.25 -15.43 4.55
N ASP A 146 -18.77 -16.34 5.38
CA ASP A 146 -18.01 -16.07 6.58
C ASP A 146 -16.69 -16.82 6.49
N MET A 147 -15.58 -16.07 6.57
CA MET A 147 -14.24 -16.58 6.29
C MET A 147 -13.29 -16.11 7.38
N ASP A 148 -12.74 -17.06 8.11
CA ASP A 148 -11.95 -16.80 9.31
C ASP A 148 -10.46 -17.02 9.02
N LEU A 149 -9.60 -16.29 9.73
CA LEU A 149 -8.16 -16.44 9.72
C LEU A 149 -7.63 -16.75 11.11
N ILE A 150 -6.91 -17.87 11.23
CA ILE A 150 -6.38 -18.35 12.51
C ILE A 150 -4.92 -18.75 12.33
N PHE A 151 -4.13 -18.49 13.36
CA PHE A 151 -2.76 -18.99 13.47
C PHE A 151 -2.69 -20.26 14.32
N HIS A 152 -1.77 -21.14 13.95
CA HIS A 152 -1.55 -22.44 14.58
C HIS A 152 -0.09 -22.60 14.97
N ASP A 153 0.18 -23.41 15.99
CA ASP A 153 1.51 -23.89 16.30
C ASP A 153 2.03 -24.88 15.22
N THR A 154 3.25 -25.38 15.37
CA THR A 154 3.84 -26.33 14.42
C THR A 154 3.23 -27.73 14.45
N ASN A 155 2.38 -28.03 15.44
CA ASN A 155 1.63 -29.29 15.53
C ASN A 155 0.24 -29.18 14.89
N GLY A 156 -0.15 -27.97 14.45
CA GLY A 156 -1.46 -27.67 13.86
C GLY A 156 -2.53 -27.32 14.89
N GLU A 157 -2.17 -27.16 16.17
CA GLU A 157 -3.09 -26.69 17.21
C GLU A 157 -3.21 -25.17 17.15
N PRO A 158 -4.41 -24.57 17.37
CA PRO A 158 -4.56 -23.12 17.36
C PRO A 158 -3.65 -22.45 18.39
N LEU A 159 -3.04 -21.32 18.03
CA LEU A 159 -2.36 -20.48 19.02
C LEU A 159 -3.38 -19.96 20.02
N GLU A 160 -2.95 -19.76 21.26
CA GLU A 160 -3.80 -19.16 22.28
C GLU A 160 -4.06 -17.66 21.97
N GLU A 161 -5.24 -17.18 22.36
CA GLU A 161 -5.56 -15.76 22.32
C GLU A 161 -4.60 -14.96 23.21
N CYS A 162 -4.19 -13.79 22.72
CA CYS A 162 -3.28 -12.91 23.43
C CYS A 162 -3.88 -12.45 24.75
N ASN A 163 -3.16 -12.70 25.83
CA ASN A 163 -3.50 -12.23 27.16
C ASN A 163 -2.39 -11.33 27.73
N LEU A 164 -2.60 -10.84 28.95
CA LEU A 164 -1.66 -9.96 29.66
C LEU A 164 -0.58 -10.74 30.43
N ASP A 165 -0.45 -12.06 30.23
CA ASP A 165 0.59 -12.87 30.86
C ASP A 165 1.91 -12.74 30.08
N ASP A 166 2.96 -12.35 30.79
CA ASP A 166 4.30 -12.17 30.24
C ASP A 166 4.98 -13.51 29.89
N VAL A 167 4.44 -14.65 30.35
CA VAL A 167 4.96 -15.98 29.98
C VAL A 167 4.41 -16.50 28.64
N GLN A 168 3.37 -15.87 28.08
CA GLN A 168 2.82 -16.25 26.79
C GLN A 168 3.73 -15.74 25.67
N GLU A 169 4.61 -16.62 25.19
CA GLU A 169 5.62 -16.27 24.20
C GLU A 169 5.07 -16.01 22.81
N VAL A 170 4.06 -16.77 22.39
CA VAL A 170 3.43 -16.63 21.07
C VAL A 170 1.92 -16.69 21.26
N CYS A 171 1.21 -15.74 20.66
CA CYS A 171 -0.23 -15.64 20.74
C CYS A 171 -0.83 -15.03 19.48
N GLN A 172 -2.16 -15.06 19.40
CA GLN A 172 -2.89 -14.40 18.33
C GLN A 172 -4.03 -13.52 18.82
N MET A 173 -4.50 -12.65 17.96
CA MET A 173 -5.89 -12.19 17.94
C MET A 173 -6.49 -12.79 16.68
N ALA A 174 -7.32 -13.83 16.80
CA ALA A 174 -7.86 -14.51 15.63
C ALA A 174 -8.86 -13.61 14.88
N GLY A 175 -8.89 -13.73 13.56
CA GLY A 175 -9.94 -13.17 12.73
C GLY A 175 -11.08 -14.17 12.67
N ILE A 176 -12.15 -13.91 13.44
CA ILE A 176 -13.31 -14.79 13.61
C ILE A 176 -14.63 -14.00 13.62
N ALA A 177 -14.68 -12.89 12.90
CA ALA A 177 -15.86 -12.03 12.87
C ALA A 177 -16.96 -12.69 12.02
N ASP A 178 -18.22 -12.70 12.47
CA ASP A 178 -19.33 -13.13 11.60
C ASP A 178 -19.56 -12.10 10.50
N ASN A 179 -19.10 -12.44 9.30
CA ASN A 179 -19.15 -11.56 8.15
C ASN A 179 -20.42 -11.74 7.30
N VAL A 180 -21.35 -12.63 7.64
CA VAL A 180 -22.58 -12.81 6.85
C VAL A 180 -23.47 -11.56 6.93
N GLY A 181 -23.64 -10.91 5.79
CA GLY A 181 -24.33 -9.63 5.65
C GLY A 181 -23.46 -8.41 5.97
N GLY A 182 -22.24 -8.61 6.45
CA GLY A 182 -21.27 -7.57 6.80
C GLY A 182 -20.20 -7.37 5.73
N ASP A 183 -19.00 -7.00 6.15
CA ASP A 183 -17.86 -6.75 5.26
C ASP A 183 -17.14 -8.04 4.90
N ALA A 184 -16.64 -8.15 3.67
CA ALA A 184 -15.86 -9.30 3.20
C ALA A 184 -14.39 -9.20 3.63
N VAL A 185 -14.16 -8.98 4.92
CA VAL A 185 -12.85 -8.80 5.52
C VAL A 185 -12.80 -9.43 6.91
N ASP A 186 -11.69 -10.08 7.20
CA ASP A 186 -11.31 -10.40 8.56
C ASP A 186 -9.86 -9.97 8.82
N VAL A 187 -9.56 -9.57 10.05
CA VAL A 187 -8.26 -9.04 10.44
C VAL A 187 -7.78 -9.78 11.67
N ALA A 188 -6.68 -10.52 11.51
CA ALA A 188 -6.03 -11.23 12.59
C ALA A 188 -4.68 -10.60 12.92
N MET A 189 -4.14 -10.93 14.09
CA MET A 189 -2.79 -10.54 14.50
C MET A 189 -2.04 -11.74 15.05
N ALA A 190 -0.78 -11.91 14.64
CA ALA A 190 0.16 -12.84 15.25
C ALA A 190 1.23 -12.06 16.02
N ILE A 191 1.53 -12.49 17.25
CA ILE A 191 2.52 -11.85 18.11
C ILE A 191 3.51 -12.90 18.60
N ASN A 192 4.80 -12.67 18.34
CA ASN A 192 5.90 -13.43 18.92
C ASN A 192 6.66 -12.55 19.92
N ARG A 193 6.35 -12.68 21.21
CA ARG A 193 7.01 -11.98 22.32
C ARG A 193 8.34 -12.63 22.74
N SER A 194 8.68 -13.80 22.20
CA SER A 194 9.92 -14.50 22.55
C SER A 194 11.16 -13.81 21.98
N ALA A 195 12.33 -14.16 22.55
CA ALA A 195 13.63 -13.73 22.06
C ALA A 195 14.13 -14.55 20.85
N GLU A 196 13.34 -15.48 20.34
CA GLU A 196 13.70 -16.38 19.25
C GLU A 196 12.74 -16.24 18.07
N ASN A 197 13.23 -16.59 16.88
CA ASN A 197 12.33 -16.75 15.73
C ASN A 197 11.41 -17.94 15.96
N ARG A 198 10.13 -17.77 15.69
CA ARG A 198 9.11 -18.80 15.84
C ARG A 198 8.51 -19.13 14.49
N ARG A 199 8.44 -20.43 14.19
CA ARG A 199 7.65 -20.94 13.07
C ARG A 199 6.25 -21.21 13.59
N ILE A 200 5.26 -20.69 12.89
CA ILE A 200 3.84 -20.93 13.13
C ILE A 200 3.18 -21.30 11.78
N GLN A 201 1.89 -21.56 11.78
CA GLN A 201 1.13 -21.80 10.56
C GLN A 201 -0.09 -20.88 10.50
N LEU A 202 -0.59 -20.62 9.29
CA LEU A 202 -1.76 -19.81 9.00
C LEU A 202 -2.82 -20.70 8.35
N GLY A 203 -4.04 -20.69 8.88
CA GLY A 203 -5.20 -21.38 8.35
C GLY A 203 -6.31 -20.41 7.95
N LEU A 204 -7.04 -20.74 6.89
CA LEU A 204 -8.27 -20.04 6.49
C LEU A 204 -9.45 -21.02 6.55
N GLU A 205 -10.56 -20.60 7.15
CA GLU A 205 -11.76 -21.43 7.28
C GLU A 205 -12.99 -20.74 6.67
N LEU A 206 -13.71 -21.45 5.82
CA LEU A 206 -15.05 -21.05 5.39
C LEU A 206 -16.08 -21.57 6.38
N ILE A 207 -16.56 -20.70 7.25
CA ILE A 207 -17.50 -21.02 8.34
C ILE A 207 -18.92 -21.16 7.82
N ALA A 208 -19.39 -20.18 7.05
CA ALA A 208 -20.75 -20.11 6.55
C ALA A 208 -20.83 -19.62 5.10
N GLY A 209 -21.94 -19.95 4.43
CA GLY A 209 -22.25 -19.45 3.09
C GLY A 209 -21.54 -20.15 1.93
N PRO A 210 -21.65 -19.58 0.71
CA PRO A 210 -21.02 -20.12 -0.48
C PRO A 210 -19.51 -19.92 -0.44
N ALA A 211 -18.74 -20.86 -1.01
CA ALA A 211 -17.30 -20.67 -1.15
C ALA A 211 -17.00 -19.46 -2.06
N PRO A 212 -16.10 -18.55 -1.65
CA PRO A 212 -15.65 -17.49 -2.52
C PRO A 212 -14.88 -18.07 -3.72
N GLY A 213 -14.85 -17.34 -4.83
CA GLY A 213 -14.03 -17.68 -5.99
C GLY A 213 -12.57 -17.29 -5.81
N LEU A 214 -12.26 -16.34 -4.92
CA LEU A 214 -10.92 -15.81 -4.68
C LEU A 214 -10.76 -15.45 -3.20
N VAL A 215 -9.63 -15.81 -2.62
CA VAL A 215 -9.16 -15.34 -1.31
C VAL A 215 -7.85 -14.59 -1.48
N LYS A 216 -7.66 -13.54 -0.69
CA LYS A 216 -6.45 -12.73 -0.67
C LYS A 216 -6.16 -12.28 0.75
N TYR A 217 -4.91 -12.37 1.19
CA TYR A 217 -4.50 -11.66 2.38
C TYR A 217 -3.25 -10.81 2.12
N VAL A 218 -3.15 -9.70 2.85
CA VAL A 218 -1.95 -8.85 2.91
C VAL A 218 -1.54 -8.78 4.37
N TRP A 219 -0.24 -8.84 4.65
CA TRP A 219 0.27 -8.69 6.02
C TRP A 219 1.05 -7.40 6.21
N PHE A 220 1.01 -6.89 7.45
CA PHE A 220 1.60 -5.63 7.88
C PHE A 220 2.48 -5.90 9.09
N GLU A 221 3.78 -5.69 8.93
CA GLU A 221 4.78 -5.84 9.99
C GLU A 221 4.78 -4.58 10.86
N VAL A 222 4.17 -4.67 12.05
CA VAL A 222 4.19 -3.58 13.05
C VAL A 222 5.55 -3.55 13.75
N ALA A 223 6.09 -4.72 14.03
CA ALA A 223 7.44 -4.91 14.56
C ALA A 223 8.01 -6.25 14.06
N GLY A 224 9.34 -6.31 13.93
CA GLY A 224 10.03 -7.51 13.44
C GLY A 224 9.69 -7.83 11.99
N THR A 225 9.89 -9.10 11.61
CA THR A 225 9.59 -9.60 10.27
C THR A 225 8.68 -10.81 10.31
N PHE A 226 7.86 -10.95 9.27
CA PHE A 226 6.96 -12.06 9.01
C PHE A 226 7.12 -12.52 7.57
N SER A 227 7.37 -13.81 7.38
CA SER A 227 7.55 -14.38 6.04
C SER A 227 6.73 -15.64 5.84
N VAL A 228 6.16 -15.76 4.65
CA VAL A 228 5.48 -16.97 4.20
C VAL A 228 6.52 -17.93 3.62
N GLU A 229 6.60 -19.14 4.17
CA GLU A 229 7.64 -20.11 3.82
C GLU A 229 7.23 -21.04 2.67
N GLU A 230 5.93 -21.14 2.40
CA GLU A 230 5.38 -22.01 1.35
C GLU A 230 4.15 -21.42 0.68
N PHE A 231 3.94 -21.79 -0.59
CA PHE A 231 2.85 -21.27 -1.42
C PHE A 231 2.78 -19.73 -1.45
N ASP A 232 3.91 -19.06 -1.28
CA ASP A 232 4.03 -17.61 -1.39
C ASP A 232 3.77 -17.17 -2.84
N THR A 233 2.62 -16.50 -3.04
CA THR A 233 2.21 -16.05 -4.37
C THR A 233 2.84 -14.71 -4.77
N ARG A 234 3.38 -13.96 -3.79
CA ARG A 234 3.97 -12.62 -4.02
C ARG A 234 3.05 -11.69 -4.82
N SER A 235 1.77 -11.73 -4.49
CA SER A 235 0.74 -10.99 -5.22
C SER A 235 0.79 -9.49 -4.92
N SER A 236 -0.11 -8.73 -5.53
CA SER A 236 -0.27 -7.28 -5.30
C SER A 236 -0.54 -6.93 -3.83
N THR A 237 -0.17 -5.74 -3.40
CA THR A 237 -0.38 -5.22 -2.04
C THR A 237 -0.97 -3.81 -2.02
N ILE A 238 -1.08 -3.13 -3.17
CA ILE A 238 -1.90 -1.91 -3.28
C ILE A 238 -3.37 -2.32 -3.39
N PHE A 239 -4.19 -1.86 -2.45
CA PHE A 239 -5.64 -2.03 -2.38
C PHE A 239 -6.26 -0.84 -1.61
N GLY A 240 -7.58 -0.76 -1.50
CA GLY A 240 -8.23 0.37 -0.82
C GLY A 240 -8.05 1.69 -1.55
N HIS A 241 -8.02 2.81 -0.82
CA HIS A 241 -7.98 4.16 -1.40
C HIS A 241 -6.73 4.51 -2.24
N PRO A 242 -5.51 3.99 -2.01
CA PRO A 242 -4.40 4.17 -2.97
C PRO A 242 -4.73 3.52 -4.34
N ASN A 243 -5.55 2.46 -4.34
CA ASN A 243 -6.06 1.83 -5.54
C ASN A 243 -7.28 2.55 -6.15
N ALA A 244 -7.81 3.63 -5.55
CA ALA A 244 -8.95 4.40 -6.10
C ALA A 244 -8.67 4.88 -7.54
N ALA A 245 -9.71 5.07 -8.36
CA ALA A 245 -9.53 5.48 -9.75
C ALA A 245 -8.91 6.88 -9.88
N GLY A 246 -9.24 7.79 -8.96
CA GLY A 246 -8.78 9.17 -8.91
C GLY A 246 -7.45 9.38 -8.17
N ALA A 247 -7.01 8.42 -7.35
CA ALA A 247 -5.74 8.53 -6.64
C ALA A 247 -4.53 8.42 -7.58
N GLU A 248 -3.43 9.08 -7.26
CA GLU A 248 -2.09 8.76 -7.75
C GLU A 248 -1.31 8.08 -6.62
N ALA A 249 -1.27 6.74 -6.63
CA ALA A 249 -0.45 6.00 -5.67
C ALA A 249 1.02 6.13 -6.01
N VAL A 250 1.86 6.41 -5.01
CA VAL A 250 3.28 6.73 -5.19
C VAL A 250 4.17 5.68 -4.56
N GLY A 251 4.98 5.01 -5.38
CA GLY A 251 6.06 4.12 -4.94
C GLY A 251 7.29 4.89 -4.44
N ALA A 252 8.22 4.23 -3.76
CA ALA A 252 9.37 4.88 -3.14
C ALA A 252 10.72 4.42 -3.71
N ALA A 253 11.64 5.37 -3.87
CA ALA A 253 13.05 5.12 -4.17
C ALA A 253 13.93 6.06 -3.34
N ALA A 254 14.93 5.52 -2.64
CA ALA A 254 15.82 6.33 -1.82
C ALA A 254 16.56 7.37 -2.66
N TRP A 255 16.57 8.64 -2.23
CA TRP A 255 17.21 9.73 -2.99
C TRP A 255 18.70 9.45 -3.26
N PHE A 256 19.39 8.82 -2.33
CA PHE A 256 20.80 8.44 -2.44
C PHE A 256 21.05 7.19 -3.29
N GLN A 257 19.98 6.53 -3.77
CA GLN A 257 20.02 5.44 -4.74
C GLN A 257 19.50 5.89 -6.11
N THR A 258 19.73 7.15 -6.45
CA THR A 258 19.40 7.74 -7.76
C THR A 258 20.65 8.04 -8.59
N GLU A 259 20.45 8.30 -9.87
CA GLU A 259 21.52 8.64 -10.81
C GLU A 259 22.24 9.94 -10.43
N GLU A 260 21.50 10.93 -9.91
CA GLU A 260 22.04 12.26 -9.54
C GLU A 260 23.11 12.17 -8.45
N TRP A 261 22.92 11.27 -7.48
CA TRP A 261 23.81 11.12 -6.32
C TRP A 261 24.84 10.01 -6.49
N GLY A 262 24.97 9.45 -7.70
CA GLY A 262 25.97 8.45 -8.02
C GLY A 262 25.82 7.17 -7.21
N SER A 263 24.67 6.49 -7.35
CA SER A 263 24.34 5.24 -6.67
C SER A 263 25.58 4.33 -6.50
N PRO A 264 25.98 3.99 -5.25
CA PRO A 264 27.16 3.16 -5.00
C PRO A 264 26.91 1.68 -5.31
N LEU A 265 25.70 1.32 -5.77
CA LEU A 265 25.28 -0.05 -6.02
C LEU A 265 25.71 -0.51 -7.41
N GLU A 266 26.01 -1.80 -7.54
CA GLU A 266 26.30 -2.43 -8.82
C GLU A 266 25.34 -3.63 -9.04
N PRO A 267 24.53 -3.64 -10.12
CA PRO A 267 24.43 -2.62 -11.16
C PRO A 267 23.87 -1.29 -10.64
N ALA A 268 24.38 -0.18 -11.19
CA ALA A 268 23.98 1.17 -10.80
C ALA A 268 22.48 1.43 -10.98
N CYS A 269 21.86 2.06 -9.98
CA CYS A 269 20.49 2.52 -10.02
C CYS A 269 20.36 3.73 -10.95
N ARG A 270 19.78 3.52 -12.14
CA ARG A 270 19.52 4.57 -13.14
C ARG A 270 18.10 4.41 -13.71
N PRO A 271 17.22 5.41 -13.60
CA PRO A 271 17.40 6.69 -12.90
C PRO A 271 17.41 6.52 -11.36
N ALA A 272 16.82 5.43 -10.86
CA ALA A 272 16.66 5.12 -9.45
C ALA A 272 16.47 3.60 -9.26
N CYS A 273 16.63 3.12 -8.02
CA CYS A 273 16.17 1.80 -7.62
C CYS A 273 14.91 1.92 -6.78
N LEU A 274 13.93 1.07 -7.06
CA LEU A 274 12.74 0.93 -6.22
C LEU A 274 13.14 0.39 -4.85
N ASN A 275 12.60 0.95 -3.77
CA ASN A 275 12.82 0.45 -2.42
C ASN A 275 12.25 -0.97 -2.28
N PHE A 276 12.93 -1.85 -1.54
CA PHE A 276 12.48 -3.23 -1.34
C PHE A 276 11.05 -3.32 -0.81
N LEU A 277 10.66 -2.38 0.05
CA LEU A 277 9.36 -2.29 0.70
C LEU A 277 8.24 -1.73 -0.19
N SER A 278 8.52 -1.13 -1.35
CA SER A 278 7.51 -0.40 -2.11
C SER A 278 6.43 -1.35 -2.63
N SER A 279 5.18 -1.15 -2.19
CA SER A 279 4.04 -2.00 -2.53
C SER A 279 3.78 -2.09 -4.03
N ALA A 280 3.34 -3.25 -4.48
CA ALA A 280 3.03 -3.53 -5.88
C ALA A 280 1.51 -3.47 -6.14
N GLY A 281 1.09 -2.91 -7.27
CA GLY A 281 -0.29 -2.92 -7.73
C GLY A 281 -0.72 -4.24 -8.35
N GLY A 282 -1.93 -4.24 -8.90
CA GLY A 282 -2.52 -5.40 -9.56
C GLY A 282 -3.72 -6.02 -8.84
N THR A 283 -4.17 -5.45 -7.72
CA THR A 283 -5.41 -5.86 -7.07
C THR A 283 -6.61 -5.35 -7.88
N PRO A 284 -7.47 -6.23 -8.41
CA PRO A 284 -8.60 -5.80 -9.23
C PRO A 284 -9.77 -5.34 -8.37
N VAL A 285 -10.52 -4.35 -8.85
CA VAL A 285 -11.87 -4.09 -8.35
C VAL A 285 -12.84 -5.06 -9.04
N LEU A 286 -13.59 -5.81 -8.24
CA LEU A 286 -14.52 -6.86 -8.68
C LEU A 286 -15.98 -6.48 -8.46
N PHE A 287 -16.25 -5.49 -7.60
CA PHE A 287 -17.60 -5.02 -7.26
C PHE A 287 -17.77 -3.54 -7.58
N GLY A 288 -18.96 -3.17 -8.06
CA GLY A 288 -19.35 -1.76 -8.27
C GLY A 288 -20.00 -1.15 -7.03
N ASP A 289 -20.38 0.12 -7.13
CA ASP A 289 -20.84 1.00 -6.03
C ASP A 289 -22.06 0.51 -5.23
N ARG A 290 -22.71 -0.59 -5.64
CA ARG A 290 -23.80 -1.22 -4.87
C ARG A 290 -23.50 -2.68 -4.51
N GLY A 291 -22.24 -3.11 -4.58
CA GLY A 291 -21.80 -4.46 -4.30
C GLY A 291 -22.22 -5.51 -5.34
N GLU A 292 -22.63 -5.12 -6.55
CA GLU A 292 -22.78 -6.09 -7.65
C GLU A 292 -21.42 -6.46 -8.23
N ARG A 293 -21.27 -7.75 -8.55
CA ARG A 293 -20.08 -8.22 -9.25
C ARG A 293 -20.04 -7.61 -10.66
N LEU A 294 -18.91 -7.01 -11.00
CA LEU A 294 -18.65 -6.46 -12.32
C LEU A 294 -18.54 -7.58 -13.36
N SER A 295 -18.98 -7.29 -14.57
CA SER A 295 -18.86 -8.22 -15.70
C SER A 295 -17.42 -8.50 -16.09
N PHE A 296 -16.54 -7.52 -15.88
CA PHE A 296 -15.10 -7.62 -16.05
C PHE A 296 -14.41 -6.99 -14.84
N PRO A 297 -13.37 -7.63 -14.28
CA PRO A 297 -12.53 -7.01 -13.26
C PRO A 297 -11.94 -5.68 -13.76
N HIS A 298 -12.02 -4.64 -12.95
CA HIS A 298 -11.35 -3.37 -13.21
C HIS A 298 -9.94 -3.41 -12.65
N LEU A 299 -8.95 -3.59 -13.52
CA LEU A 299 -7.54 -3.54 -13.17
C LEU A 299 -7.02 -2.12 -13.37
N ARG A 300 -6.53 -1.49 -12.29
CA ARG A 300 -6.04 -0.12 -12.30
C ARG A 300 -4.52 -0.09 -12.40
N LEU A 301 -4.00 0.90 -13.15
CA LEU A 301 -2.57 1.10 -13.34
C LEU A 301 -1.98 1.76 -12.08
N LYS A 302 -1.51 0.94 -11.14
CA LYS A 302 -0.95 1.34 -9.84
C LYS A 302 0.36 0.59 -9.55
N PRO A 303 1.32 1.20 -8.83
CA PRO A 303 1.36 2.62 -8.51
C PRO A 303 1.41 3.47 -9.78
N GLY A 304 1.07 4.76 -9.70
CA GLY A 304 1.11 5.62 -10.86
C GLY A 304 2.55 6.00 -11.22
N VAL A 305 3.33 6.40 -10.22
CA VAL A 305 4.74 6.78 -10.36
C VAL A 305 5.52 6.39 -9.12
N THR A 306 6.85 6.49 -9.18
CA THR A 306 7.76 6.37 -8.05
C THR A 306 8.41 7.73 -7.78
N GLY A 307 8.46 8.15 -6.51
CA GLY A 307 9.15 9.37 -6.07
C GLY A 307 10.30 9.10 -5.10
N PRO A 308 11.08 10.14 -4.76
CA PRO A 308 12.17 10.03 -3.81
C PRO A 308 11.66 9.90 -2.36
N ASP A 309 12.36 9.13 -1.53
CA ASP A 309 12.23 9.14 -0.06
C ASP A 309 13.59 9.28 0.62
N GLY A 310 13.60 9.34 1.97
CA GLY A 310 14.81 9.42 2.79
C GLY A 310 15.33 10.85 3.00
N GLY A 311 14.53 11.87 2.71
CA GLY A 311 14.90 13.27 2.94
C GLY A 311 14.85 13.68 4.41
N ASN A 312 15.56 14.75 4.75
CA ASN A 312 15.66 15.26 6.12
C ASN A 312 14.33 15.77 6.68
N THR A 313 14.22 15.70 8.00
CA THR A 313 13.13 16.22 8.83
C THR A 313 13.70 16.69 10.16
N THR A 314 12.85 17.22 11.05
CA THR A 314 13.30 17.71 12.37
C THR A 314 12.83 16.88 13.56
N PHE A 315 12.13 15.76 13.33
CA PHE A 315 11.41 15.07 14.40
C PHE A 315 11.37 13.53 14.30
N PHE A 316 11.70 12.93 13.16
CA PHE A 316 11.83 11.48 13.10
C PHE A 316 13.04 11.01 13.91
N LEU A 317 13.12 9.71 14.16
CA LEU A 317 14.11 9.12 15.08
C LEU A 317 15.18 8.29 14.34
N ALA A 318 15.17 8.32 13.00
CA ALA A 318 16.10 7.55 12.18
C ALA A 318 17.00 8.52 11.41
N ASP A 319 18.29 8.50 11.72
CA ASP A 319 19.30 9.23 10.97
C ASP A 319 19.94 8.29 9.94
N LEU A 320 20.22 8.79 8.75
CA LEU A 320 21.01 8.08 7.75
C LEU A 320 22.45 7.98 8.23
N ALA A 321 22.77 6.94 9.01
CA ALA A 321 24.08 6.78 9.65
C ALA A 321 25.23 6.43 8.68
N VAL A 322 24.94 6.21 7.40
CA VAL A 322 25.91 5.82 6.38
C VAL A 322 26.30 7.05 5.56
N PRO A 323 27.61 7.37 5.43
CA PRO A 323 28.05 8.46 4.58
C PRO A 323 27.58 8.27 3.13
N ILE A 324 26.92 9.27 2.58
CA ILE A 324 26.54 9.28 1.17
C ILE A 324 27.56 10.12 0.38
N PRO A 325 28.28 9.53 -0.60
CA PRO A 325 29.28 10.24 -1.37
C PRO A 325 28.72 11.52 -2.02
N GLY A 326 29.42 12.64 -1.83
CA GLY A 326 29.03 13.92 -2.42
C GLY A 326 28.02 14.73 -1.61
N THR A 327 27.68 14.30 -0.40
CA THR A 327 26.74 14.98 0.50
C THR A 327 27.38 15.28 1.86
N ASP A 328 26.64 15.95 2.74
CA ASP A 328 26.97 16.18 4.15
C ASP A 328 26.46 15.08 5.10
N GLU A 329 25.81 14.04 4.59
CA GLU A 329 25.37 12.89 5.38
C GLU A 329 26.55 12.10 5.98
N PRO A 330 26.47 11.65 7.26
CA PRO A 330 25.42 11.95 8.22
C PRO A 330 25.50 13.42 8.72
N ASP A 331 24.44 14.20 8.51
CA ASP A 331 24.41 15.63 8.86
C ASP A 331 23.80 15.92 10.25
N GLY A 332 23.24 14.88 10.88
CA GLY A 332 22.61 14.95 12.19
C GLY A 332 21.13 15.35 12.17
N PHE A 333 20.50 15.44 11.00
CA PHE A 333 19.06 15.54 10.87
C PHE A 333 18.44 14.16 10.64
N PRO A 334 17.28 13.86 11.26
CA PRO A 334 16.59 12.61 11.02
C PRO A 334 15.92 12.58 9.64
N ASN A 335 15.93 11.43 8.99
CA ASN A 335 15.36 11.21 7.67
C ASN A 335 13.99 10.53 7.74
N PHE A 336 13.12 10.80 6.76
CA PHE A 336 11.82 10.14 6.61
C PHE A 336 11.79 9.23 5.38
N PHE A 337 11.49 7.95 5.60
CA PHE A 337 11.55 6.89 4.59
C PHE A 337 10.17 6.31 4.26
N GLY A 338 10.13 5.51 3.20
CA GLY A 338 8.99 4.78 2.71
C GLY A 338 8.13 5.54 1.72
N THR A 339 7.10 4.86 1.23
CA THR A 339 6.10 5.49 0.34
C THR A 339 5.38 6.66 1.01
N SER A 340 5.29 6.66 2.35
CA SER A 340 4.81 7.75 3.19
C SER A 340 5.63 9.04 3.06
N ALA A 341 6.93 8.93 2.79
CA ALA A 341 7.78 10.08 2.49
C ALA A 341 7.79 10.41 0.99
N SER A 342 7.61 9.41 0.13
CA SER A 342 7.62 9.63 -1.33
C SER A 342 6.37 10.34 -1.86
N ALA A 343 5.18 9.97 -1.39
CA ALA A 343 3.92 10.61 -1.78
C ALA A 343 3.93 12.14 -1.62
N PRO A 344 4.35 12.74 -0.48
CA PRO A 344 4.40 14.20 -0.35
C PRO A 344 5.46 14.86 -1.23
N HIS A 345 6.56 14.18 -1.62
CA HIS A 345 7.50 14.73 -2.59
C HIS A 345 6.82 14.91 -3.96
N VAL A 346 6.11 13.89 -4.44
CA VAL A 346 5.43 13.94 -5.74
C VAL A 346 4.22 14.90 -5.70
N ALA A 347 3.48 14.94 -4.60
CA ALA A 347 2.40 15.90 -4.41
C ALA A 347 2.90 17.35 -4.44
N ALA A 348 4.09 17.62 -3.90
CA ALA A 348 4.71 18.94 -3.97
C ALA A 348 5.15 19.31 -5.40
N VAL A 349 5.60 18.34 -6.22
CA VAL A 349 5.82 18.56 -7.66
C VAL A 349 4.51 18.98 -8.35
N ALA A 350 3.38 18.36 -8.01
CA ALA A 350 2.07 18.77 -8.53
C ALA A 350 1.71 20.21 -8.14
N ALA A 351 2.02 20.64 -6.92
CA ALA A 351 1.85 22.04 -6.51
C ALA A 351 2.70 23.00 -7.37
N LEU A 352 3.96 22.65 -7.68
CA LEU A 352 4.80 23.43 -8.58
C LEU A 352 4.26 23.47 -10.02
N MET A 353 3.67 22.38 -10.50
CA MET A 353 3.01 22.31 -11.81
C MET A 353 1.81 23.27 -11.87
N ILE A 354 0.99 23.31 -10.81
CA ILE A 354 -0.15 24.22 -10.68
C ILE A 354 0.32 25.68 -10.66
N ASP A 355 1.32 26.03 -9.85
CA ASP A 355 1.90 27.38 -9.81
C ASP A 355 2.47 27.79 -11.19
N ARG A 356 3.19 26.89 -11.86
CA ARG A 356 3.72 27.14 -13.20
C ARG A 356 2.59 27.46 -14.18
N ARG A 357 1.51 26.69 -14.19
CA ARG A 357 0.34 26.96 -15.05
C ARG A 357 -0.34 28.28 -14.69
N ALA A 358 -0.51 28.57 -13.41
CA ALA A 358 -1.13 29.82 -12.96
C ALA A 358 -0.35 31.05 -13.47
N ARG A 359 0.99 31.00 -13.46
CA ARG A 359 1.84 32.06 -14.03
C ARG A 359 1.68 32.22 -15.54
N ASP A 360 1.53 31.12 -16.28
CA ASP A 360 1.30 31.18 -17.74
C ASP A 360 -0.09 31.74 -18.07
N ILE A 361 -1.12 31.38 -17.28
CA ILE A 361 -2.47 31.93 -17.38
C ILE A 361 -2.45 33.45 -17.16
N ALA A 362 -1.82 33.92 -16.09
CA ALA A 362 -1.74 35.34 -15.73
C ALA A 362 -1.09 36.19 -16.84
N ARG A 363 -0.18 35.60 -17.63
CA ARG A 363 0.45 36.25 -18.79
C ARG A 363 -0.41 36.28 -20.04
N ARG A 364 -1.40 35.38 -20.16
CA ARG A 364 -2.13 35.10 -21.41
C ARG A 364 -3.65 35.32 -21.33
N PHE A 365 -4.18 35.78 -20.21
CA PHE A 365 -5.63 35.97 -19.98
C PHE A 365 -6.47 34.69 -20.28
N SER A 366 -5.95 33.52 -19.90
CA SER A 366 -6.67 32.24 -19.96
C SER A 366 -7.43 31.96 -18.66
N SER A 367 -8.27 30.94 -18.61
CA SER A 367 -8.91 30.43 -17.38
C SER A 367 -8.67 28.93 -17.16
N ASP A 368 -7.77 28.33 -17.93
CA ASP A 368 -7.58 26.87 -18.02
C ASP A 368 -6.62 26.35 -16.92
N ARG A 369 -7.15 26.13 -15.71
CA ARG A 369 -6.43 25.48 -14.58
C ARG A 369 -6.07 24.05 -14.95
N LEU A 370 -4.97 23.52 -14.39
CA LEU A 370 -4.62 22.12 -14.57
C LEU A 370 -5.64 21.22 -13.86
N ALA A 371 -6.24 20.32 -14.62
CA ALA A 371 -7.05 19.24 -14.05
C ALA A 371 -6.15 18.11 -13.50
N PRO A 372 -6.60 17.31 -12.51
CA PRO A 372 -5.82 16.21 -11.96
C PRO A 372 -5.28 15.23 -13.02
N PHE A 373 -6.08 14.88 -14.03
CA PHE A 373 -5.64 13.97 -15.10
C PHE A 373 -4.50 14.54 -15.95
N GLU A 374 -4.41 15.87 -16.11
CA GLU A 374 -3.29 16.52 -16.81
C GLU A 374 -2.02 16.48 -15.96
N ILE A 375 -2.16 16.63 -14.63
CA ILE A 375 -1.05 16.51 -13.68
C ILE A 375 -0.49 15.09 -13.70
N TYR A 376 -1.35 14.08 -13.52
CA TYR A 376 -0.94 12.68 -13.54
C TYR A 376 -0.36 12.29 -14.90
N GLY A 377 -1.00 12.74 -15.99
CA GLY A 377 -0.51 12.52 -17.35
C GLY A 377 0.89 13.07 -17.55
N ALA A 378 1.16 14.30 -17.12
CA ALA A 378 2.48 14.90 -17.22
C ALA A 378 3.52 14.15 -16.36
N LEU A 379 3.21 13.85 -15.09
CA LEU A 379 4.10 13.08 -14.21
C LEU A 379 4.50 11.74 -14.84
N ARG A 380 3.51 10.97 -15.30
CA ARG A 380 3.70 9.63 -15.89
C ARG A 380 4.42 9.66 -17.23
N LEU A 381 4.09 10.62 -18.11
CA LEU A 381 4.73 10.74 -19.43
C LEU A 381 6.19 11.19 -19.37
N THR A 382 6.57 11.88 -18.30
CA THR A 382 7.94 12.36 -18.12
C THR A 382 8.77 11.52 -17.16
N ALA A 383 8.17 10.51 -16.53
CA ALA A 383 8.87 9.59 -15.66
C ALA A 383 9.85 8.71 -16.46
N ASP A 384 10.91 8.27 -15.80
CA ASP A 384 11.91 7.36 -16.36
C ASP A 384 11.79 5.97 -15.74
N ASP A 385 11.82 4.93 -16.57
CA ASP A 385 11.67 3.53 -16.15
C ASP A 385 12.58 3.15 -14.96
N VAL A 386 12.00 2.64 -13.87
CA VAL A 386 12.77 2.06 -12.76
C VAL A 386 12.99 0.58 -13.00
N ARG A 387 14.23 0.21 -13.31
CA ARG A 387 14.56 -1.15 -13.80
C ARG A 387 15.03 -2.12 -12.72
N LEU A 388 15.35 -1.59 -11.55
CA LEU A 388 15.95 -2.32 -10.44
C LEU A 388 15.18 -2.02 -9.16
N ARG A 389 15.01 -3.04 -8.31
CA ARG A 389 14.54 -2.94 -6.93
C ARG A 389 15.72 -3.30 -6.04
N ASN A 390 16.06 -2.43 -5.10
CA ASN A 390 17.16 -2.70 -4.18
C ASN A 390 16.64 -3.44 -2.94
N PHE A 391 17.09 -4.67 -2.75
CA PHE A 391 16.78 -5.50 -1.57
C PHE A 391 17.77 -5.32 -0.40
N GLU A 392 18.70 -4.37 -0.53
CA GLU A 392 19.78 -4.11 0.42
C GLU A 392 20.68 -5.35 0.66
N GLY A 393 21.69 -5.17 1.53
CA GLY A 393 22.62 -6.24 1.92
C GLY A 393 23.27 -7.00 0.75
N ASP A 394 23.47 -8.30 0.94
CA ASP A 394 24.11 -9.18 -0.05
C ASP A 394 23.24 -9.50 -1.27
N ILE A 395 21.93 -9.22 -1.20
CA ILE A 395 21.00 -9.44 -2.32
C ILE A 395 21.18 -8.32 -3.35
N GLY A 396 21.31 -7.09 -2.88
CA GLY A 396 21.51 -5.91 -3.73
C GLY A 396 20.38 -5.68 -4.75
N PRO A 397 20.65 -4.92 -5.81
CA PRO A 397 19.68 -4.61 -6.86
C PRO A 397 19.25 -5.83 -7.67
N GLN A 398 17.94 -6.06 -7.77
CA GLN A 398 17.33 -7.11 -8.58
C GLN A 398 16.43 -6.50 -9.66
N ARG A 399 16.30 -7.17 -10.81
CA ARG A 399 15.52 -6.66 -11.94
C ARG A 399 14.03 -6.58 -11.60
N VAL A 400 13.40 -5.44 -11.91
CA VAL A 400 11.94 -5.29 -11.90
C VAL A 400 11.35 -5.97 -13.16
N PRO A 401 10.45 -6.95 -13.02
CA PRO A 401 9.82 -7.59 -14.18
C PRO A 401 8.99 -6.60 -15.01
N GLY A 402 9.18 -6.61 -16.34
CA GLY A 402 8.38 -5.75 -17.22
C GLY A 402 8.68 -4.25 -17.16
N ALA A 403 9.83 -3.85 -16.59
CA ALA A 403 10.24 -2.45 -16.35
C ALA A 403 10.51 -1.57 -17.58
N LEU A 404 9.79 -1.77 -18.68
CA LEU A 404 9.77 -0.85 -19.82
C LEU A 404 8.35 -0.29 -19.94
N GLY A 405 8.19 1.01 -19.66
CA GLY A 405 6.89 1.64 -19.52
C GLY A 405 6.23 1.28 -18.20
N PHE A 406 4.91 1.09 -18.20
CA PHE A 406 4.17 0.77 -16.98
C PHE A 406 4.45 -0.66 -16.51
N ASP A 407 4.79 -0.80 -15.23
CA ASP A 407 4.79 -2.05 -14.49
C ASP A 407 4.10 -1.89 -13.12
N PHE A 408 3.67 -3.00 -12.51
CA PHE A 408 2.94 -2.99 -11.24
C PHE A 408 3.83 -2.78 -10.01
N ASP A 409 5.15 -2.72 -10.13
CA ASP A 409 6.06 -2.45 -9.03
C ASP A 409 6.41 -0.95 -8.96
N SER A 410 6.79 -0.34 -10.09
CA SER A 410 7.31 1.03 -10.16
C SER A 410 6.36 2.04 -10.84
N GLY A 411 5.25 1.57 -11.38
CA GLY A 411 4.30 2.38 -12.13
C GLY A 411 4.87 2.80 -13.48
N PHE A 412 4.69 4.07 -13.86
CA PHE A 412 5.31 4.65 -15.05
C PHE A 412 6.78 5.04 -14.83
N GLY A 413 7.36 4.78 -13.65
CA GLY A 413 8.77 5.02 -13.35
C GLY A 413 9.00 6.18 -12.37
N PHE A 414 10.27 6.58 -12.25
CA PHE A 414 10.74 7.61 -11.33
C PHE A 414 10.40 9.01 -11.86
N VAL A 415 9.80 9.85 -11.02
CA VAL A 415 9.37 11.21 -11.39
C VAL A 415 10.55 12.10 -11.74
N ASP A 416 10.57 12.62 -12.97
CA ASP A 416 11.37 13.79 -13.33
C ASP A 416 10.55 15.06 -13.13
N ALA A 417 10.71 15.67 -11.95
CA ALA A 417 9.99 16.87 -11.55
C ALA A 417 10.19 18.03 -12.54
N ALA A 418 11.41 18.19 -13.07
CA ALA A 418 11.75 19.30 -13.94
C ALA A 418 11.08 19.15 -15.32
N ARG A 419 11.05 17.93 -15.88
CA ARG A 419 10.29 17.65 -17.12
C ARG A 419 8.78 17.77 -16.88
N ALA A 420 8.25 17.27 -15.77
CA ALA A 420 6.82 17.36 -15.47
C ALA A 420 6.33 18.82 -15.39
N VAL A 421 7.06 19.69 -14.67
CA VAL A 421 6.75 21.13 -14.57
C VAL A 421 6.87 21.84 -15.92
N ARG A 422 7.84 21.46 -16.76
CA ARG A 422 7.95 22.00 -18.13
C ARG A 422 6.81 21.53 -19.03
N ALA A 423 6.38 20.27 -18.91
CA ALA A 423 5.35 19.67 -19.76
C ALA A 423 3.98 20.34 -19.60
N VAL A 424 3.68 20.89 -18.43
CA VAL A 424 2.43 21.62 -18.19
C VAL A 424 2.49 23.11 -18.57
N SER A 425 3.67 23.62 -18.91
CA SER A 425 3.81 24.99 -19.39
C SER A 425 3.30 25.11 -20.82
N ARG A 426 2.65 26.24 -21.13
CA ARG A 426 2.16 26.54 -22.48
C ARG A 426 2.82 27.80 -23.02
#